data_AF-A0A9E0DH18-F1
#
_entry.id   AF-A0A9E0DH18-F1
#
_cell.length_a   1.000
_cell.length_b   1.000
_cell.length_c   1.000
_cell.angle_alpha   90.00
_cell.angle_beta   90.00
_cell.angle_gamma   90.00
#
_symmetry.space_group_name_H-M   'P 1'
#
loop_
_entity.id
_entity.type
_entity.pdbx_description
1 polymer ?
#
loop_
_entity_poly.entity_id
_entity_poly.type
_entity_poly.pdbx_seq_one_letter_code
_entity_poly.pdbx_strand_id
1 'polypeptide(L)'
;MTEKSNATGADPRKADHWTSQDQPGAEPAASVRKRRVMVGAIGKCVHNLGVENFSDWMKDRGEGYFPVKLGPAVPIDEVISKVREARPEIV
;
A
#
# COMPACT_ATOMS: atom_id res chain seq x y z
N MET A 1 31.85 32.41 -15.23
CA MET A 1 32.25 31.36 -16.20
C MET A 1 33.04 30.34 -15.40
N THR A 2 32.59 29.12 -15.10
CA THR A 2 31.52 28.29 -15.68
C THR A 2 31.24 27.15 -14.69
N GLU A 3 29.96 26.81 -14.50
CA GLU A 3 29.49 25.54 -13.91
C GLU A 3 30.05 24.31 -14.63
N LYS A 4 30.06 23.16 -13.93
CA LYS A 4 29.70 21.80 -14.38
C LYS A 4 30.09 20.81 -13.25
N SER A 5 29.36 19.77 -12.86
CA SER A 5 28.00 19.28 -13.12
C SER A 5 27.71 18.17 -12.11
N ASN A 6 26.42 18.02 -11.81
CA ASN A 6 25.77 17.07 -10.91
C ASN A 6 25.95 15.58 -11.31
N ALA A 7 26.06 14.69 -10.32
CA ALA A 7 25.67 13.28 -10.44
C ALA A 7 25.04 12.83 -9.11
N THR A 8 23.74 13.08 -8.97
CA THR A 8 22.91 12.61 -7.85
C THR A 8 22.66 11.11 -8.01
N GLY A 9 23.45 10.28 -7.33
CA GLY A 9 23.06 8.91 -7.04
C GLY A 9 22.05 8.92 -5.90
N ALA A 10 20.76 8.85 -6.21
CA ALA A 10 19.72 8.71 -5.20
C ALA A 10 19.86 7.35 -4.51
N ASP A 11 20.18 7.36 -3.22
CA ASP A 11 20.21 6.18 -2.37
C ASP A 11 18.76 5.69 -2.14
N PRO A 12 18.38 4.48 -2.61
CA PRO A 12 17.01 3.97 -2.50
C PRO A 12 16.59 3.65 -1.06
N ARG A 13 17.49 3.82 -0.07
CA ARG A 13 17.20 3.60 1.35
C ARG A 13 16.76 4.86 2.09
N LYS A 14 16.84 6.05 1.48
CA LYS A 14 16.30 7.29 2.05
C LYS A 14 14.79 7.40 1.83
N ALA A 15 14.03 6.54 2.50
CA ALA A 15 12.63 6.78 2.82
C ALA A 15 12.49 7.67 4.09
N ASP A 16 13.46 8.56 4.31
CA ASP A 16 13.65 9.38 5.53
C ASP A 16 12.87 10.71 5.52
N HIS A 17 11.62 10.72 5.06
CA HIS A 17 10.76 11.91 5.30
C HIS A 17 9.28 11.57 5.42
N TRP A 18 8.94 10.54 6.20
CA TRP A 18 7.58 10.48 6.75
C TRP A 18 7.63 10.37 8.27
N THR A 19 8.25 11.38 8.88
CA THR A 19 8.22 11.60 10.32
C THR A 19 6.84 12.17 10.68
N SER A 20 5.88 11.28 10.92
CA SER A 20 4.65 11.64 11.65
C SER A 20 4.98 11.71 13.14
N GLN A 21 5.68 12.75 13.57
CA GLN A 21 5.83 13.13 14.96
C GLN A 21 6.03 14.65 14.99
N ASP A 22 5.26 15.33 15.84
CA ASP A 22 5.16 16.79 16.00
C ASP A 22 4.17 17.56 15.09
N GLN A 23 2.88 17.24 15.19
CA GLN A 23 1.82 18.26 15.04
C GLN A 23 1.08 18.45 16.38
N PRO A 24 1.49 19.41 17.24
CA PRO A 24 0.72 19.78 18.41
C PRO A 24 -0.47 20.63 17.97
N GLY A 25 -1.65 20.00 17.84
CA GLY A 25 -2.89 20.70 17.50
C GLY A 25 -3.90 19.93 16.65
N ALA A 26 -3.67 18.64 16.33
CA ALA A 26 -4.65 17.86 15.59
C ALA A 26 -5.88 17.56 16.46
N GLU A 27 -7.02 18.14 16.08
CA GLU A 27 -8.37 17.85 16.57
C GLU A 27 -8.64 16.34 16.66
N PRO A 28 -9.53 15.86 17.55
CA PRO A 28 -9.72 14.43 17.80
C PRO A 28 -10.00 13.73 16.48
N ALA A 29 -9.05 12.87 16.07
CA ALA A 29 -9.06 12.20 14.78
C ALA A 29 -10.44 11.61 14.53
N ALA A 30 -11.16 12.20 13.56
CA ALA A 30 -12.38 11.61 13.01
C ALA A 30 -12.09 10.14 12.77
N SER A 31 -12.91 9.25 13.36
CA SER A 31 -12.65 7.80 13.38
C SER A 31 -12.20 7.34 11.99
N VAL A 32 -10.92 6.97 11.86
CA VAL A 32 -10.34 6.61 10.56
C VAL A 32 -11.13 5.42 10.04
N ARG A 33 -12.01 5.66 9.06
CA ARG A 33 -12.90 4.63 8.53
C ARG A 33 -12.01 3.53 7.94
N LYS A 34 -12.15 2.31 8.45
CA LYS A 34 -11.38 1.16 7.96
C LYS A 34 -11.70 0.95 6.47
N ARG A 35 -10.69 1.04 5.62
CA ARG A 35 -10.76 0.85 4.16
C ARG A 35 -10.33 -0.57 3.82
N ARG A 36 -11.16 -1.30 3.06
CA ARG A 36 -10.83 -2.63 2.55
C ARG A 36 -9.90 -2.48 1.35
N VAL A 37 -8.78 -3.18 1.40
CA VAL A 37 -7.79 -3.21 0.32
C VAL A 37 -7.70 -4.64 -0.17
N MET A 38 -8.06 -4.86 -1.42
CA MET A 38 -7.93 -6.16 -2.05
C MET A 38 -6.50 -6.34 -2.53
N VAL A 39 -5.88 -7.48 -2.22
CA VAL A 39 -4.48 -7.75 -2.61
C VAL A 39 -4.35 -9.16 -3.16
N GLY A 40 -3.57 -9.32 -4.21
CA GLY A 40 -3.31 -10.62 -4.84
C GLY A 40 -2.43 -10.50 -6.07
N ALA A 41 -2.01 -11.63 -6.61
CA ALA A 41 -1.27 -11.68 -7.87
C ALA A 41 -2.19 -12.17 -9.00
N ILE A 42 -2.23 -11.43 -10.11
CA ILE A 42 -3.21 -11.65 -11.18
C ILE A 42 -2.61 -12.50 -12.31
N GLY A 43 -3.43 -13.35 -12.92
CA GLY A 43 -3.09 -14.12 -14.11
C GLY A 43 -2.10 -15.25 -13.82
N LYS A 44 -0.95 -15.26 -14.50
CA LYS A 44 0.09 -16.30 -14.30
C LYS A 44 1.07 -15.97 -13.18
N CYS A 45 0.90 -14.82 -12.50
CA CYS A 45 1.84 -14.40 -11.47
C CYS A 45 1.61 -15.18 -10.17
N VAL A 46 2.65 -15.86 -9.68
CA VAL A 46 2.61 -16.60 -8.40
C VAL A 46 3.32 -15.88 -7.26
N HIS A 47 3.96 -14.73 -7.54
CA HIS A 47 4.66 -13.93 -6.54
C HIS A 47 3.67 -13.02 -5.80
N ASN A 48 2.98 -13.56 -4.79
CA ASN A 48 2.02 -12.83 -3.95
C ASN A 48 2.59 -12.39 -2.59
N LEU A 49 3.64 -13.06 -2.09
CA LEU A 49 4.15 -12.82 -0.73
C LEU A 49 4.53 -11.35 -0.46
N GLY A 50 5.09 -10.65 -1.45
CA GLY A 50 5.46 -9.23 -1.31
C GLY A 50 4.25 -8.32 -1.07
N VAL A 51 3.18 -8.50 -1.84
CA VAL A 51 1.96 -7.67 -1.70
C VAL A 51 1.18 -8.05 -0.44
N GLU A 52 1.18 -9.32 -0.04
CA GLU A 52 0.55 -9.75 1.20
C GLU A 52 1.28 -9.21 2.43
N ASN A 53 2.61 -9.34 2.49
CA ASN A 53 3.41 -8.80 3.59
C ASN A 53 3.27 -7.27 3.70
N PHE A 54 3.23 -6.56 2.58
CA PHE A 54 2.99 -5.12 2.59
C PHE A 54 1.60 -4.78 3.15
N SER A 55 0.58 -5.56 2.79
CA SER A 55 -0.78 -5.35 3.27
C SER A 55 -0.92 -5.63 4.78
N ASP A 56 -0.23 -6.64 5.29
CA ASP A 56 -0.18 -6.93 6.73
C ASP A 56 0.57 -5.84 7.47
N TRP A 57 1.71 -5.38 6.92
CA TRP A 57 2.48 -4.30 7.50
C TRP A 57 1.66 -3.00 7.63
N MET A 58 0.85 -2.64 6.63
CA MET A 58 -0.06 -1.48 6.72
C MET A 58 -1.16 -1.67 7.77
N LYS A 59 -1.71 -2.88 7.88
CA LYS A 59 -2.72 -3.22 8.89
C LYS A 59 -2.15 -3.12 10.31
N ASP A 60 -0.96 -3.68 10.53
CA ASP A 60 -0.30 -3.74 11.85
C ASP A 60 0.10 -2.35 12.37
N ARG A 61 0.41 -1.42 11.46
CA ARG A 61 0.63 -0.01 11.78
C ARG A 61 -0.65 0.76 12.15
N GLY A 62 -1.82 0.18 11.95
CA GLY A 62 -3.09 0.83 12.26
C GLY A 62 -3.47 1.96 11.29
N GLU A 63 -2.94 1.97 10.07
CA GLU A 63 -3.13 3.04 9.05
C GLU A 63 -4.57 3.07 8.45
N GLY A 64 -5.53 2.41 9.11
CA GLY A 64 -6.92 2.34 8.68
C GLY A 64 -7.16 1.44 7.46
N TYR A 65 -6.23 0.55 7.11
CA TYR A 65 -6.41 -0.42 6.03
C TYR A 65 -6.71 -1.82 6.55
N PHE A 66 -7.61 -2.52 5.86
CA PHE A 66 -7.99 -3.90 6.15
C PHE A 66 -7.82 -4.76 4.89
N PRO A 67 -6.84 -5.68 4.86
CA PRO A 67 -6.54 -6.46 3.67
C PRO A 67 -7.58 -7.56 3.41
N VAL A 68 -7.94 -7.73 2.14
CA VAL A 68 -8.72 -8.83 1.59
C VAL A 68 -7.81 -9.57 0.61
N LYS A 69 -7.24 -10.70 1.06
CA LYS A 69 -6.22 -11.43 0.30
C LYS A 69 -6.88 -12.42 -0.67
N LEU A 70 -6.55 -12.31 -1.95
CA LEU A 70 -7.01 -13.23 -3.01
C LEU A 70 -6.02 -14.38 -3.25
N GLY A 71 -4.74 -14.19 -2.90
CA GLY A 71 -3.68 -15.18 -3.14
C GLY A 71 -2.99 -15.05 -4.51
N PRO A 72 -2.27 -16.10 -4.95
CA PRO A 72 -1.52 -16.09 -6.20
C PRO A 72 -2.35 -16.52 -7.41
N ALA A 73 -1.89 -16.13 -8.61
CA ALA A 73 -2.39 -16.57 -9.90
C ALA A 73 -3.91 -16.46 -10.11
N VAL A 74 -4.50 -15.38 -9.59
CA VAL A 74 -5.95 -15.16 -9.61
C VAL A 74 -6.39 -14.76 -11.02
N PRO A 75 -7.33 -15.49 -11.66
CA PRO A 75 -7.88 -15.10 -12.95
C PRO A 75 -8.52 -13.72 -12.91
N ILE A 76 -8.40 -12.94 -14.00
CA ILE A 76 -8.97 -11.58 -14.08
C ILE A 76 -10.49 -11.59 -13.82
N ASP A 77 -11.21 -12.58 -14.36
CA ASP A 77 -12.66 -12.69 -14.16
C ASP A 77 -13.02 -12.92 -12.68
N GLU A 78 -12.19 -13.67 -11.96
CA GLU A 78 -12.34 -13.88 -10.52
C GLU A 78 -12.07 -12.58 -9.75
N VAL A 79 -11.03 -11.82 -10.12
CA VAL A 79 -10.76 -10.50 -9.53
C VAL A 79 -11.97 -9.58 -9.72
N ILE A 80 -12.52 -9.49 -10.93
CA ILE A 80 -13.70 -8.65 -11.21
C ILE A 80 -14.90 -9.09 -10.35
N SER A 81 -15.14 -10.39 -10.27
CA SER A 81 -16.21 -10.96 -9.42
C SER A 81 -16.02 -10.57 -7.95
N LYS A 82 -14.81 -10.73 -7.43
CA LYS A 82 -14.47 -10.42 -6.04
C LYS A 82 -14.53 -8.93 -5.73
N VAL A 83 -14.13 -8.07 -6.65
CA VAL A 83 -14.28 -6.61 -6.50
C VAL A 83 -15.75 -6.21 -6.39
N ARG A 84 -16.62 -6.81 -7.21
CA ARG A 84 -18.07 -6.53 -7.16
C ARG A 84 -18.72 -7.03 -5.86
N GLU A 85 -18.30 -8.20 -5.37
CA GLU A 85 -18.79 -8.81 -4.14
C GLU A 85 -18.30 -8.06 -2.89
N ALA A 86 -16.98 -7.90 -2.77
CA ALA A 86 -16.35 -7.34 -1.58
C ALA A 86 -16.42 -5.81 -1.53
N ARG A 87 -16.63 -5.13 -2.67
CA ARG A 87 -16.61 -3.67 -2.80
C ARG A 87 -15.43 -3.04 -2.04
N PRO A 88 -14.19 -3.43 -2.37
CA PRO A 88 -13.02 -2.84 -1.73
C PRO A 88 -12.88 -1.38 -2.18
N GLU A 89 -12.30 -0.56 -1.32
CA GLU A 89 -11.96 0.82 -1.64
C GLU A 89 -10.72 0.91 -2.54
N ILE A 90 -9.83 -0.09 -2.48
CA ILE A 90 -8.57 -0.17 -3.23
C ILE A 90 -8.36 -1.62 -3.70
N VAL A 91 -7.82 -1.79 -4.92
CA VAL A 91 -7.40 -3.06 -5.51
C VAL A 91 -5.96 -2.94 -5.97
#